data_AF-A0A8B5XMC4-F1
#
_entry.id   AF-A0A8B5XMC4-F1
#
_cell.length_a   1.000
_cell.length_b   1.000
_cell.length_c   1.000
_cell.angle_alpha   90.00
_cell.angle_beta   90.00
_cell.angle_gamma   90.00
#
_symmetry.space_group_name_H-M   'P 1'
#
loop_
_entity.id
_entity.type
_entity.pdbx_description
1 polymer ?
#
loop_
_entity_poly.entity_id
_entity_poly.type
_entity_poly.pdbx_seq_one_letter_code
_entity_poly.pdbx_strand_id
1 'polypeptide(L)'
;MSRVFLAFVIVAVSILGAVQPQTADASHDVGPNRVYFSQTGQYLGHSFLSYWRHNGGIHVFGYPITSEFSQNGMTVQYFERAIFEWHPNNPVQHRVLLRRMGADARNERGLNSHPAFQRANQASGSRYFEQTGHNLSHGFRTYWQNRGGLGVFGFPLSEEFQKDNGMVVQYFERAIFEYHPNNPADWRVLQERLGAEAAQKDGVNTARHGHDTRVPEYHPNLWRVLHGPAPRTSPPPGSPSHLNRWIEVDLTNQQLRAWQGNQMVYSAIVATGRPLTPTLPGTFQVYRKLRYDDMRGWTPDRGSYNLPNVPHVLYYDRGYAIHGTYWHAQFGRVQSAGCVNLAPADAAWIYNFAGIGTTIYIHGRAPGT
;
A
#
# COMPACT_ATOMS: atom_id res chain seq x y z
N MET A 1 -56.99 -34.04 -47.03
CA MET A 1 -57.46 -34.24 -45.63
C MET A 1 -56.36 -35.08 -44.97
N SER A 2 -55.64 -34.73 -43.92
CA SER A 2 -55.87 -33.95 -42.72
C SER A 2 -54.49 -33.51 -42.19
N ARG A 3 -54.32 -32.22 -41.88
CA ARG A 3 -54.17 -31.67 -40.52
C ARG A 3 -52.80 -31.90 -39.87
N VAL A 4 -51.95 -30.89 -40.06
CA VAL A 4 -50.77 -30.56 -39.25
C VAL A 4 -51.22 -30.32 -37.80
N PHE A 5 -50.70 -31.09 -36.85
CA PHE A 5 -50.88 -30.83 -35.42
C PHE A 5 -49.75 -29.93 -34.92
N LEU A 6 -50.20 -28.77 -34.44
CA LEU A 6 -49.42 -27.70 -33.81
C LEU A 6 -49.03 -28.15 -32.39
N ALA A 7 -47.75 -28.44 -32.16
CA ALA A 7 -47.23 -28.65 -30.82
C ALA A 7 -46.92 -27.29 -30.19
N PHE A 8 -47.77 -26.85 -29.26
CA PHE A 8 -47.54 -25.70 -28.39
C PHE A 8 -46.34 -26.00 -27.48
N VAL A 9 -45.20 -25.35 -27.72
CA VAL A 9 -44.13 -25.25 -26.73
C VAL A 9 -44.52 -24.13 -25.77
N ILE A 10 -44.79 -24.51 -24.53
CA ILE A 10 -44.99 -23.59 -23.40
C ILE A 10 -43.68 -22.83 -23.18
N VAL A 11 -43.68 -21.53 -23.51
CA VAL A 11 -42.62 -20.60 -23.10
C VAL A 11 -42.80 -20.34 -21.61
N ALA A 12 -41.99 -20.98 -20.78
CA ALA A 12 -41.84 -20.60 -19.38
C ALA A 12 -41.15 -19.22 -19.34
N VAL A 13 -41.95 -18.17 -19.15
CA VAL A 13 -41.47 -16.83 -18.82
C VAL A 13 -40.84 -16.90 -17.43
N SER A 14 -39.55 -17.20 -17.40
CA SER A 14 -38.73 -17.00 -16.20
C SER A 14 -38.49 -15.50 -16.12
N ILE A 15 -39.14 -14.85 -15.16
CA ILE A 15 -38.85 -13.48 -14.77
C ILE A 15 -37.41 -13.47 -14.24
N LEU A 16 -36.46 -13.22 -15.15
CA LEU A 16 -35.13 -12.77 -14.78
C LEU A 16 -35.34 -11.40 -14.15
N GLY A 17 -35.42 -11.37 -12.82
CA GLY A 17 -35.25 -10.14 -12.07
C GLY A 17 -33.99 -9.49 -12.60
N ALA A 18 -34.12 -8.28 -13.12
CA ALA A 18 -33.00 -7.48 -13.58
C ALA A 18 -32.04 -7.35 -12.39
N VAL A 19 -30.97 -8.14 -12.39
CA VAL A 19 -29.79 -7.82 -11.61
C VAL A 19 -29.28 -6.55 -12.27
N GLN A 20 -29.68 -5.40 -11.71
CA GLN A 20 -29.05 -4.14 -12.04
C GLN A 20 -27.54 -4.38 -11.95
N PRO A 21 -26.75 -4.09 -13.00
CA PRO A 21 -25.31 -4.14 -12.87
C PRO A 21 -24.96 -3.21 -11.71
N GLN A 22 -24.48 -3.79 -10.62
CA GLN A 22 -23.81 -3.02 -9.58
C GLN A 22 -22.74 -2.22 -10.32
N THR A 23 -22.91 -0.91 -10.35
CA THR A 23 -21.86 0.00 -10.76
C THR A 23 -20.66 -0.35 -9.91
N ALA A 24 -19.66 -0.99 -10.52
CA ALA A 24 -18.34 -1.12 -9.94
C ALA A 24 -17.74 0.29 -9.96
N ASP A 25 -18.18 1.11 -9.02
CA ASP A 25 -17.58 2.40 -8.73
C ASP A 25 -16.13 2.12 -8.35
N ALA A 26 -15.23 2.87 -8.98
CA ALA A 26 -13.82 2.86 -8.66
C ALA A 26 -13.66 3.02 -7.14
N SER A 27 -12.92 2.08 -6.52
CA SER A 27 -12.36 2.12 -5.17
C SER A 27 -12.85 3.27 -4.27
N HIS A 28 -13.57 2.94 -3.20
CA HIS A 28 -13.91 3.81 -2.07
C HIS A 28 -12.65 4.35 -1.34
N ASP A 29 -11.83 5.15 -2.01
CA ASP A 29 -10.76 5.95 -1.43
C ASP A 29 -11.38 7.26 -0.96
N VAL A 30 -11.59 7.41 0.35
CA VAL A 30 -12.03 8.69 0.92
C VAL A 30 -10.81 9.62 1.01
N GLY A 31 -10.71 10.58 0.09
CA GLY A 31 -9.64 11.58 0.06
C GLY A 31 -9.67 12.43 -1.22
N PRO A 32 -8.76 13.40 -1.39
CA PRO A 32 -8.74 14.26 -2.57
C PRO A 32 -8.46 13.43 -3.84
N ASN A 33 -9.11 13.75 -4.95
CA ASN A 33 -8.80 13.08 -6.23
C ASN A 33 -7.60 13.72 -6.95
N ARG A 34 -6.94 14.73 -6.36
CA ARG A 34 -5.78 15.41 -6.91
C ARG A 34 -4.94 16.02 -5.79
N VAL A 35 -3.62 15.98 -5.93
CA VAL A 35 -2.66 16.59 -4.98
C VAL A 35 -1.54 17.33 -5.69
N TYR A 36 -0.88 18.21 -4.94
CA TYR A 36 0.31 18.94 -5.36
C TYR A 36 1.56 18.43 -4.63
N PHE A 37 2.67 18.25 -5.33
CA PHE A 37 3.96 17.89 -4.74
C PHE A 37 4.88 19.10 -4.76
N SER A 38 5.10 19.74 -3.60
CA SER A 38 5.95 20.92 -3.50
C SER A 38 7.41 20.64 -3.92
N GLN A 39 7.89 19.42 -3.73
CA GLN A 39 9.24 18.96 -4.07
C GLN A 39 9.57 19.15 -5.56
N THR A 40 8.59 18.90 -6.44
CA THR A 40 8.76 18.97 -7.90
C THR A 40 7.89 20.05 -8.55
N GLY A 41 6.97 20.66 -7.79
CA GLY A 41 5.98 21.60 -8.30
C GLY A 41 4.95 20.96 -9.24
N GLN A 42 4.71 19.65 -9.10
CA GLN A 42 3.84 18.90 -10.02
C GLN A 42 2.55 18.45 -9.35
N TYR A 43 1.51 18.25 -10.17
CA TYR A 43 0.23 17.71 -9.73
C TYR A 43 0.10 16.23 -10.09
N LEU A 44 -0.60 15.47 -9.26
CA LEU A 44 -0.96 14.08 -9.55
C LEU A 44 -2.45 13.89 -9.27
N GLY A 45 -3.19 13.38 -10.27
CA GLY A 45 -4.65 13.30 -10.22
C GLY A 45 -5.21 11.91 -10.51
N HIS A 46 -6.47 11.76 -10.12
CA HIS A 46 -7.42 10.75 -10.56
C HIS A 46 -6.86 9.33 -10.59
N SER A 47 -6.94 8.65 -11.73
CA SER A 47 -6.51 7.25 -11.88
C SER A 47 -5.02 7.06 -11.69
N PHE A 48 -4.18 8.02 -12.10
CA PHE A 48 -2.74 7.94 -11.86
C PHE A 48 -2.40 8.09 -10.38
N LEU A 49 -3.08 8.97 -9.66
CA LEU A 49 -2.95 9.11 -8.22
C LEU A 49 -3.36 7.85 -7.47
N SER A 50 -4.52 7.28 -7.84
CA SER A 50 -4.99 6.01 -7.26
C SER A 50 -3.99 4.89 -7.52
N TYR A 51 -3.55 4.72 -8.77
CA TYR A 51 -2.57 3.69 -9.12
C TYR A 51 -1.25 3.89 -8.37
N TRP A 52 -0.71 5.11 -8.36
CA TRP A 52 0.55 5.43 -7.68
C TRP A 52 0.46 5.10 -6.19
N ARG A 53 -0.64 5.46 -5.52
CA ARG A 53 -0.84 5.18 -4.08
C ARG A 53 -0.90 3.69 -3.77
N HIS A 54 -1.63 2.93 -4.57
CA HIS A 54 -1.83 1.49 -4.33
C HIS A 54 -0.64 0.62 -4.74
N ASN A 55 0.27 1.14 -5.57
CA ASN A 55 1.40 0.38 -6.12
C ASN A 55 2.76 0.86 -5.59
N GLY A 56 2.78 1.47 -4.40
CA GLY A 56 4.01 1.74 -3.63
C GLY A 56 4.49 3.19 -3.60
N GLY A 57 3.79 4.09 -4.28
CA GLY A 57 3.96 5.55 -4.17
C GLY A 57 5.39 6.02 -4.35
N ILE A 58 5.85 6.92 -3.47
CA ILE A 58 7.20 7.50 -3.49
C ILE A 58 8.28 6.41 -3.49
N HIS A 59 8.08 5.31 -2.76
CA HIS A 59 9.10 4.26 -2.61
C HIS A 59 9.33 3.46 -3.90
N VAL A 60 8.34 3.41 -4.79
CA VAL A 60 8.41 2.64 -6.03
C VAL A 60 8.59 3.57 -7.23
N PHE A 61 7.78 4.61 -7.35
CA PHE A 61 7.77 5.48 -8.53
C PHE A 61 8.54 6.79 -8.32
N GLY A 62 8.74 7.19 -7.07
CA GLY A 62 9.24 8.52 -6.73
C GLY A 62 8.19 9.61 -6.92
N TYR A 63 8.66 10.85 -6.96
CA TYR A 63 7.82 12.03 -7.21
C TYR A 63 7.36 12.12 -8.67
N PRO A 64 6.18 12.68 -8.96
CA PRO A 64 5.84 13.12 -10.32
C PRO A 64 6.80 14.25 -10.72
N ILE A 65 7.36 14.17 -11.93
CA ILE A 65 8.29 15.17 -12.48
C ILE A 65 7.68 15.98 -13.63
N THR A 66 6.51 15.57 -14.12
CA THR A 66 5.63 16.36 -15.00
C THR A 66 4.21 16.38 -14.42
N SER A 67 3.38 17.28 -14.91
CA SER A 67 1.91 17.12 -14.83
C SER A 67 1.46 16.07 -15.87
N GLU A 68 0.19 15.67 -15.82
CA GLU A 68 -0.42 14.85 -16.87
C GLU A 68 -0.49 15.63 -18.18
N PHE A 69 -0.09 15.03 -19.30
CA PHE A 69 -0.18 15.64 -20.63
C PHE A 69 -0.44 14.59 -21.71
N SER A 70 -0.84 15.05 -22.90
CA SER A 70 -1.04 14.16 -24.06
C SER A 70 0.27 13.97 -24.81
N GLN A 71 0.69 12.71 -25.00
CA GLN A 71 1.80 12.31 -25.85
C GLN A 71 1.30 11.21 -26.78
N ASN A 72 1.40 11.41 -28.10
CA ASN A 72 0.95 10.45 -29.12
C ASN A 72 -0.51 9.99 -28.95
N GLY A 73 -1.41 10.89 -28.55
CA GLY A 73 -2.84 10.59 -28.35
C GLY A 73 -3.15 9.85 -27.04
N MET A 74 -2.16 9.69 -26.16
CA MET A 74 -2.28 9.03 -24.87
C MET A 74 -2.00 10.01 -23.73
N THR A 75 -2.81 9.97 -22.67
CA THR A 75 -2.47 10.70 -21.44
C THR A 75 -1.30 9.99 -20.76
N VAL A 76 -0.22 10.72 -20.52
CA VAL A 76 0.99 10.23 -19.88
C VAL A 76 1.40 11.12 -18.72
N GLN A 77 2.15 10.56 -17.77
CA GLN A 77 2.82 11.32 -16.73
C GLN A 77 4.15 10.67 -16.36
N TYR A 78 5.18 11.50 -16.22
CA TYR A 78 6.52 11.07 -15.87
C TYR A 78 6.70 11.21 -14.36
N PHE A 79 7.29 10.18 -13.77
CA PHE A 79 7.75 10.11 -12.39
C PHE A 79 9.26 9.90 -12.41
N GLU A 80 9.92 10.03 -11.25
CA GLU A 80 11.37 9.80 -11.17
C GLU A 80 11.80 8.43 -11.71
N ARG A 81 10.98 7.39 -11.49
CA ARG A 81 11.32 5.98 -11.80
C ARG A 81 10.33 5.31 -12.76
N ALA A 82 9.31 6.01 -13.23
CA ALA A 82 8.24 5.43 -14.04
C ALA A 82 7.65 6.42 -15.04
N ILE A 83 7.07 5.91 -16.12
CA ILE A 83 6.12 6.65 -16.97
C ILE A 83 4.79 5.91 -16.92
N PHE A 84 3.75 6.62 -16.50
CA PHE A 84 2.39 6.10 -16.46
C PHE A 84 1.70 6.46 -17.77
N GLU A 85 0.89 5.52 -18.26
CA GLU A 85 0.17 5.61 -19.50
C GLU A 85 -1.30 5.26 -19.28
N TRP A 86 -2.19 6.07 -19.84
CA TRP A 86 -3.64 5.85 -19.76
C TRP A 86 -4.16 5.10 -20.99
N HIS A 87 -4.78 3.94 -20.74
CA HIS A 87 -5.31 3.03 -21.74
C HIS A 87 -6.82 2.83 -21.51
N PRO A 88 -7.69 3.74 -22.00
CA PRO A 88 -9.11 3.76 -21.63
C PRO A 88 -9.90 2.53 -22.10
N ASN A 89 -9.44 1.90 -23.18
CA ASN A 89 -10.08 0.73 -23.80
C ASN A 89 -9.78 -0.59 -23.06
N ASN A 90 -8.84 -0.57 -22.10
CA ASN A 90 -8.56 -1.73 -21.28
C ASN A 90 -9.63 -1.94 -20.18
N PRO A 91 -9.73 -3.16 -19.63
CA PRO A 91 -10.47 -3.39 -18.39
C PRO A 91 -10.05 -2.40 -17.31
N VAL A 92 -10.99 -1.98 -16.45
CA VAL A 92 -10.80 -0.90 -15.47
C VAL A 92 -9.51 -1.04 -14.65
N GLN A 93 -9.20 -2.26 -14.22
CA GLN A 93 -8.00 -2.59 -13.43
C GLN A 93 -6.68 -2.49 -14.21
N HIS A 94 -6.71 -2.34 -15.54
CA HIS A 94 -5.56 -2.30 -16.44
C HIS A 94 -5.51 -1.04 -17.31
N ARG A 95 -6.25 0.01 -16.91
CA ARG A 95 -6.24 1.29 -17.63
C ARG A 95 -5.02 2.16 -17.34
N VAL A 96 -4.34 1.94 -16.21
CA VAL A 96 -3.03 2.54 -15.95
C VAL A 96 -1.98 1.47 -16.19
N LEU A 97 -1.13 1.69 -17.19
CA LEU A 97 0.01 0.83 -17.49
C LEU A 97 1.30 1.62 -17.34
N LEU A 98 2.38 0.88 -17.09
CA LEU A 98 3.73 1.42 -17.01
C LEU A 98 4.47 1.12 -18.30
N ARG A 99 5.12 2.14 -18.86
CA ARG A 99 6.02 1.96 -20.00
C ARG A 99 7.13 0.97 -19.65
N ARG A 100 7.55 0.15 -20.62
CA ARG A 100 8.57 -0.88 -20.46
C ARG A 100 9.99 -0.29 -20.48
N MET A 101 10.24 0.67 -19.60
CA MET A 101 11.48 1.45 -19.61
C MET A 101 12.73 0.63 -19.34
N GLY A 102 12.65 -0.50 -18.65
CA GLY A 102 13.80 -1.38 -18.48
C GLY A 102 14.15 -2.12 -19.78
N ALA A 103 13.15 -2.50 -20.57
CA ALA A 103 13.36 -3.01 -21.92
C ALA A 103 13.92 -1.93 -22.87
N ASP A 104 13.39 -0.70 -22.78
CA ASP A 104 13.88 0.42 -23.58
C ASP A 104 15.34 0.74 -23.23
N ALA A 105 15.67 0.82 -21.95
CA ALA A 105 17.04 1.06 -21.48
C ALA A 105 18.01 -0.05 -21.87
N ARG A 106 17.59 -1.33 -21.91
CA ARG A 106 18.39 -2.44 -22.45
C ARG A 106 18.78 -2.17 -23.91
N ASN A 107 17.81 -1.78 -24.73
CA ASN A 107 18.03 -1.51 -26.16
C ASN A 107 18.93 -0.29 -26.36
N GLU A 108 18.63 0.81 -25.68
CA GLU A 108 19.34 2.09 -25.79
C GLU A 108 20.79 2.00 -25.34
N ARG A 109 21.08 1.17 -24.32
CA ARG A 109 22.43 0.93 -23.81
C ARG A 109 23.17 -0.17 -24.59
N GLY A 110 22.58 -0.71 -25.66
CA GLY A 110 23.22 -1.72 -26.51
C GLY A 110 23.45 -3.08 -25.83
N LEU A 111 22.68 -3.41 -24.79
CA LEU A 111 22.90 -4.60 -23.95
C LEU A 111 22.26 -5.88 -24.51
N ASN A 112 21.72 -5.84 -25.73
CA ASN A 112 20.99 -6.97 -26.30
C ASN A 112 21.83 -8.25 -26.47
N SER A 113 23.12 -8.11 -26.73
CA SER A 113 24.09 -9.20 -26.84
C SER A 113 24.81 -9.52 -25.53
N HIS A 114 24.57 -8.76 -24.46
CA HIS A 114 25.26 -8.97 -23.19
C HIS A 114 24.86 -10.34 -22.59
N PRO A 115 25.81 -11.15 -22.06
CA PRO A 115 25.54 -12.51 -21.60
C PRO A 115 24.42 -12.61 -20.55
N ALA A 116 24.32 -11.62 -19.66
CA ALA A 116 23.28 -11.59 -18.63
C ALA A 116 21.85 -11.53 -19.20
N PHE A 117 21.66 -11.10 -20.45
CA PHE A 117 20.35 -11.00 -21.11
C PHE A 117 20.03 -12.22 -21.99
N GLN A 118 20.88 -13.24 -21.98
CA GLN A 118 20.62 -14.53 -22.60
C GLN A 118 19.88 -15.45 -21.62
N ARG A 119 19.04 -16.35 -22.15
CA ARG A 119 18.31 -17.31 -21.31
C ARG A 119 19.29 -18.10 -20.43
N ALA A 120 18.98 -18.21 -19.15
CA ALA A 120 19.76 -18.95 -18.18
C ALA A 120 19.09 -20.28 -17.83
N ASN A 121 19.89 -21.20 -17.27
CA ASN A 121 19.32 -22.40 -16.64
C ASN A 121 18.62 -22.02 -15.34
N GLN A 122 17.60 -22.80 -14.97
CA GLN A 122 16.93 -22.63 -13.68
C GLN A 122 17.93 -22.82 -12.52
N ALA A 123 18.02 -21.82 -11.65
CA ALA A 123 18.90 -21.84 -10.48
C ALA A 123 18.15 -22.25 -9.21
N SER A 124 18.83 -23.04 -8.36
CA SER A 124 18.29 -23.43 -7.05
C SER A 124 18.22 -22.21 -6.11
N GLY A 125 17.14 -22.10 -5.33
CA GLY A 125 16.90 -20.96 -4.43
C GLY A 125 16.36 -19.70 -5.13
N SER A 126 16.20 -19.75 -6.46
CA SER A 126 15.71 -18.65 -7.29
C SER A 126 14.29 -18.90 -7.78
N ARG A 127 13.58 -17.83 -8.14
CA ARG A 127 12.35 -17.94 -8.93
C ARG A 127 12.72 -17.82 -10.41
N TYR A 128 12.55 -18.89 -11.17
CA TYR A 128 12.75 -18.88 -12.61
C TYR A 128 11.46 -18.52 -13.36
N PHE A 129 11.59 -17.75 -14.43
CA PHE A 129 10.48 -17.31 -15.27
C PHE A 129 10.64 -17.84 -16.70
N GLU A 130 9.89 -18.88 -17.04
CA GLU A 130 9.94 -19.52 -18.37
C GLU A 130 9.68 -18.54 -19.53
N GLN A 131 8.83 -17.53 -19.27
CA GLN A 131 8.42 -16.52 -20.24
C GLN A 131 9.62 -15.76 -20.82
N THR A 132 10.62 -15.48 -20.00
CA THR A 132 11.81 -14.74 -20.40
C THR A 132 13.10 -15.57 -20.31
N GLY A 133 13.06 -16.69 -19.60
CA GLY A 133 14.21 -17.57 -19.37
C GLY A 133 15.20 -17.02 -18.34
N HIS A 134 14.73 -16.28 -17.34
CA HIS A 134 15.59 -15.62 -16.35
C HIS A 134 15.23 -15.95 -14.91
N ASN A 135 16.25 -15.95 -14.05
CA ASN A 135 16.12 -16.16 -12.61
C ASN A 135 15.99 -14.84 -11.86
N LEU A 136 15.22 -14.87 -10.78
CA LEU A 136 15.11 -13.79 -9.82
C LEU A 136 15.49 -14.32 -8.43
N SER A 137 16.52 -13.73 -7.84
CA SER A 137 17.21 -14.27 -6.67
C SER A 137 17.40 -13.22 -5.56
N HIS A 138 17.89 -13.68 -4.40
CA HIS A 138 18.40 -12.84 -3.32
C HIS A 138 17.48 -11.64 -2.92
N GLY A 139 18.09 -10.48 -2.67
CA GLY A 139 17.40 -9.25 -2.28
C GLY A 139 16.47 -8.70 -3.36
N PHE A 140 16.80 -8.90 -4.65
CA PHE A 140 15.93 -8.46 -5.75
C PHE A 140 14.63 -9.24 -5.80
N ARG A 141 14.65 -10.55 -5.53
CA ARG A 141 13.44 -11.37 -5.38
C ARG A 141 12.55 -10.85 -4.26
N THR A 142 13.12 -10.59 -3.09
CA THR A 142 12.37 -10.06 -1.94
C THR A 142 11.79 -8.70 -2.25
N TYR A 143 12.56 -7.79 -2.85
CA TYR A 143 12.08 -6.47 -3.23
C TYR A 143 10.95 -6.56 -4.27
N TRP A 144 11.15 -7.31 -5.36
CA TRP A 144 10.15 -7.51 -6.40
C TRP A 144 8.83 -8.04 -5.83
N GLN A 145 8.89 -9.07 -4.98
CA GLN A 145 7.69 -9.68 -4.37
C GLN A 145 6.94 -8.71 -3.46
N ASN A 146 7.67 -7.92 -2.68
CA ASN A 146 7.06 -7.06 -1.66
C ASN A 146 6.62 -5.69 -2.19
N ARG A 147 7.08 -5.26 -3.37
CA ARG A 147 6.91 -3.87 -3.85
C ARG A 147 6.07 -3.71 -5.12
N GLY A 148 5.57 -4.79 -5.71
CA GLY A 148 4.62 -4.69 -6.84
C GLY A 148 4.66 -5.84 -7.84
N GLY A 149 5.69 -6.67 -7.79
CA GLY A 149 5.79 -7.89 -8.57
C GLY A 149 5.61 -7.67 -10.07
N LEU A 150 4.89 -8.58 -10.70
CA LEU A 150 4.71 -8.63 -12.15
C LEU A 150 3.97 -7.39 -12.68
N GLY A 151 2.98 -6.88 -11.94
CA GLY A 151 2.17 -5.74 -12.39
C GLY A 151 2.94 -4.42 -12.44
N VAL A 152 3.96 -4.27 -11.59
CA VAL A 152 4.76 -3.03 -11.49
C VAL A 152 6.08 -3.15 -12.24
N PHE A 153 6.84 -4.22 -12.01
CA PHE A 153 8.19 -4.35 -12.57
C PHE A 153 8.22 -5.17 -13.85
N GLY A 154 7.24 -6.06 -14.05
CA GLY A 154 7.26 -7.04 -15.12
C GLY A 154 8.18 -8.23 -14.86
N PHE A 155 8.41 -9.01 -15.91
CA PHE A 155 9.35 -10.12 -15.89
C PHE A 155 10.81 -9.65 -15.82
N PRO A 156 11.72 -10.42 -15.19
CA PRO A 156 13.15 -10.20 -15.34
C PRO A 156 13.55 -10.39 -16.80
N LEU A 157 14.44 -9.52 -17.29
CA LEU A 157 15.00 -9.52 -18.63
C LEU A 157 16.48 -9.88 -18.66
N SER A 158 17.11 -9.99 -17.49
CA SER A 158 18.49 -10.41 -17.32
C SER A 158 18.66 -11.23 -16.06
N GLU A 159 19.77 -11.94 -15.94
CA GLU A 159 20.32 -12.36 -14.65
C GLU A 159 20.86 -11.14 -13.87
N GLU A 160 21.20 -11.33 -12.59
CA GLU A 160 21.96 -10.36 -11.81
C GLU A 160 23.39 -10.25 -12.36
N PHE A 161 23.88 -9.04 -12.62
CA PHE A 161 25.25 -8.81 -13.08
C PHE A 161 25.83 -7.50 -12.54
N GLN A 162 27.16 -7.36 -12.54
CA GLN A 162 27.83 -6.14 -12.11
C GLN A 162 28.03 -5.18 -13.30
N LYS A 163 27.75 -3.91 -13.09
CA LYS A 163 28.18 -2.81 -13.97
C LYS A 163 29.65 -2.48 -13.74
N ASP A 164 30.25 -1.69 -14.63
CA ASP A 164 31.64 -1.22 -14.56
C ASP A 164 31.98 -0.51 -13.23
N ASN A 165 30.99 0.11 -12.59
CA ASN A 165 31.15 0.79 -11.30
C ASN A 165 31.02 -0.16 -10.08
N GLY A 166 30.97 -1.48 -10.29
CA GLY A 166 30.88 -2.50 -9.24
C GLY A 166 29.47 -2.71 -8.67
N MET A 167 28.46 -1.98 -9.15
CA MET A 167 27.09 -2.11 -8.68
C MET A 167 26.41 -3.33 -9.31
N VAL A 168 25.83 -4.19 -8.47
CA VAL A 168 25.02 -5.32 -8.95
C VAL A 168 23.66 -4.79 -9.39
N VAL A 169 23.23 -5.17 -10.58
CA VAL A 169 21.95 -4.77 -11.16
C VAL A 169 21.21 -5.95 -11.77
N GLN A 170 19.90 -5.77 -11.95
CA GLN A 170 19.08 -6.67 -12.75
C GLN A 170 18.02 -5.88 -13.49
N TYR A 171 17.84 -6.20 -14.78
CA TYR A 171 16.85 -5.56 -15.65
C TYR A 171 15.53 -6.31 -15.58
N PHE A 172 14.44 -5.55 -15.53
CA PHE A 172 13.07 -6.02 -15.65
C PHE A 172 12.40 -5.29 -16.81
N GLU A 173 11.20 -5.71 -17.21
CA GLU A 173 10.49 -5.02 -18.30
C GLU A 173 10.32 -3.52 -18.05
N ARG A 174 10.03 -3.11 -16.80
CA ARG A 174 9.64 -1.73 -16.47
C ARG A 174 10.63 -1.01 -15.56
N ALA A 175 11.64 -1.68 -15.05
CA ALA A 175 12.58 -1.13 -14.08
C ALA A 175 13.97 -1.77 -14.21
N ILE A 176 14.98 -1.09 -13.65
CA ILE A 176 16.28 -1.69 -13.36
C ILE A 176 16.49 -1.58 -11.85
N PHE A 177 16.80 -2.71 -11.21
CA PHE A 177 17.13 -2.75 -9.80
C PHE A 177 18.63 -2.63 -9.62
N GLU A 178 19.00 -1.94 -8.55
CA GLU A 178 20.38 -1.70 -8.14
C GLU A 178 20.56 -2.11 -6.69
N TYR A 179 21.64 -2.84 -6.41
CA TYR A 179 22.01 -3.24 -5.07
C TYR A 179 23.04 -2.28 -4.46
N HIS A 180 22.67 -1.70 -3.32
CA HIS A 180 23.43 -0.71 -2.57
C HIS A 180 23.79 -1.30 -1.19
N PRO A 181 24.91 -2.03 -1.04
CA PRO A 181 25.22 -2.80 0.17
C PRO A 181 25.38 -1.94 1.43
N ASN A 182 25.83 -0.70 1.25
CA ASN A 182 26.10 0.26 2.32
C ASN A 182 24.82 0.95 2.84
N ASN A 183 23.68 0.78 2.16
CA ASN A 183 22.42 1.33 2.62
C ASN A 183 21.81 0.49 3.75
N PRO A 184 20.93 1.09 4.58
CA PRO A 184 20.10 0.34 5.51
C PRO A 184 19.27 -0.72 4.75
N ALA A 185 18.93 -1.82 5.43
CA ALA A 185 18.31 -3.00 4.78
C ALA A 185 17.11 -2.66 3.88
N ASP A 186 16.23 -1.76 4.31
CA ASP A 186 15.03 -1.33 3.57
C ASP A 186 15.35 -0.57 2.26
N TRP A 187 16.59 -0.10 2.09
CA TRP A 187 17.07 0.75 0.99
C TRP A 187 18.26 0.15 0.25
N ARG A 188 18.58 -1.13 0.50
CA ARG A 188 19.64 -1.84 -0.23
C ARG A 188 19.26 -2.16 -1.66
N VAL A 189 17.97 -2.22 -1.98
CA VAL A 189 17.49 -2.35 -3.36
C VAL A 189 16.78 -1.06 -3.72
N LEU A 190 17.32 -0.37 -4.72
CA LEU A 190 16.73 0.84 -5.30
C LEU A 190 16.46 0.59 -6.78
N GLN A 191 15.62 1.43 -7.36
CA GLN A 191 15.42 1.46 -8.80
C GLN A 191 16.17 2.64 -9.41
N GLU A 192 16.74 2.43 -10.59
CA GLU A 192 17.22 3.51 -11.43
C GLU A 192 16.12 4.55 -11.71
N ARG A 193 16.53 5.79 -11.94
CA ARG A 193 15.62 6.92 -12.20
C ARG A 193 15.26 7.01 -13.68
N LEU A 194 14.84 5.89 -14.26
CA LEU A 194 14.58 5.76 -15.69
C LEU A 194 13.52 6.74 -16.22
N GLY A 195 12.55 7.14 -15.39
CA GLY A 195 11.57 8.15 -15.79
C GLY A 195 12.18 9.55 -15.89
N ALA A 196 13.15 9.89 -15.03
CA ALA A 196 13.91 11.13 -15.13
C ALA A 196 14.85 11.14 -16.34
N GLU A 197 15.53 10.02 -16.63
CA GLU A 197 16.35 9.85 -17.83
C GLU A 197 15.51 10.03 -19.10
N ALA A 198 14.35 9.37 -19.15
CA ALA A 198 13.43 9.48 -20.27
C ALA A 198 12.87 10.90 -20.43
N ALA A 199 12.52 11.59 -19.34
CA ALA A 199 12.06 12.97 -19.39
C ALA A 199 13.11 13.91 -20.02
N GLN A 200 14.38 13.74 -19.67
CA GLN A 200 15.47 14.51 -20.26
C GLN A 200 15.65 14.20 -21.74
N LYS A 201 15.65 12.91 -22.10
CA LYS A 201 15.79 12.44 -23.48
C LYS A 201 14.66 12.94 -24.38
N ASP A 202 13.43 12.86 -23.91
CA ASP A 202 12.22 13.20 -24.66
C ASP A 202 11.95 14.71 -24.68
N GLY A 203 12.74 15.50 -23.93
CA GLY A 203 12.62 16.96 -23.86
C GLY A 203 11.28 17.43 -23.27
N VAL A 204 10.68 16.64 -22.38
CA VAL A 204 9.36 16.97 -21.80
C VAL A 204 9.49 18.11 -20.80
N ASN A 205 8.45 18.95 -20.72
CA ASN A 205 8.45 20.08 -19.80
C ASN A 205 8.31 19.61 -18.34
N THR A 206 9.36 19.79 -17.56
CA THR A 206 9.43 19.49 -16.12
C THR A 206 9.39 20.74 -15.24
N ALA A 207 9.08 21.91 -15.82
CA ALA A 207 9.01 23.17 -15.10
C ALA A 207 8.01 23.09 -13.94
N ARG A 208 8.36 23.72 -12.82
CA ARG A 208 7.54 23.73 -11.61
C ARG A 208 6.31 24.59 -11.84
N HIS A 209 5.14 24.08 -11.46
CA HIS A 209 3.92 24.86 -11.41
C HIS A 209 3.73 25.51 -10.04
N GLY A 210 3.07 26.68 -10.02
CA GLY A 210 2.59 27.30 -8.78
C GLY A 210 1.56 26.41 -8.07
N HIS A 211 1.46 26.56 -6.76
CA HIS A 211 0.50 25.83 -5.94
C HIS A 211 -0.85 26.54 -5.92
N ASP A 212 -1.87 25.89 -6.50
CA ASP A 212 -3.27 26.26 -6.33
C ASP A 212 -3.73 25.79 -4.94
N THR A 213 -4.04 26.73 -4.05
CA THR A 213 -4.39 26.45 -2.65
C THR A 213 -5.65 25.62 -2.48
N ARG A 214 -6.47 25.46 -3.54
CA ARG A 214 -7.64 24.55 -3.54
C ARG A 214 -7.25 23.09 -3.67
N VAL A 215 -6.03 22.80 -4.15
CA VAL A 215 -5.49 21.45 -4.26
C VAL A 215 -4.58 21.19 -3.06
N PRO A 216 -4.84 20.16 -2.24
CA PRO A 216 -3.99 19.90 -1.08
C PRO A 216 -2.59 19.47 -1.50
N GLU A 217 -1.59 19.90 -0.73
CA GLU A 217 -0.22 19.38 -0.84
C GLU A 217 -0.18 17.92 -0.41
N TYR A 218 0.49 17.06 -1.18
CA TYR A 218 0.58 15.64 -0.92
C TYR A 218 1.13 15.38 0.49
N HIS A 219 0.35 14.62 1.23
CA HIS A 219 0.78 14.00 2.46
C HIS A 219 0.26 12.55 2.48
N PRO A 220 1.04 11.56 2.96
CA PRO A 220 0.61 10.15 2.99
C PRO A 220 -0.67 9.90 3.81
N ASN A 221 -1.11 10.88 4.61
CA ASN A 221 -2.33 10.79 5.42
C ASN A 221 -3.59 11.35 4.76
N LEU A 222 -3.52 11.95 3.56
CA LEU A 222 -4.68 12.60 2.92
C LEU A 222 -5.82 11.64 2.54
N TRP A 223 -5.51 10.36 2.35
CA TRP A 223 -6.48 9.29 2.06
C TRP A 223 -6.54 8.25 3.16
N ARG A 224 -5.94 8.55 4.31
CA ARG A 224 -6.32 7.83 5.49
C ARG A 224 -7.73 8.32 5.77
N VAL A 225 -8.71 7.48 5.46
CA VAL A 225 -10.04 7.66 6.01
C VAL A 225 -9.79 7.84 7.51
N LEU A 226 -10.28 8.93 8.10
CA LEU A 226 -10.58 8.97 9.53
C LEU A 226 -11.66 7.90 9.70
N HIS A 227 -11.27 6.64 9.71
CA HIS A 227 -12.23 5.56 9.72
C HIS A 227 -12.87 5.62 11.10
N GLY A 228 -14.13 6.04 11.12
CA GLY A 228 -15.03 6.12 12.27
C GLY A 228 -15.92 7.36 12.20
N PRO A 229 -16.86 7.52 13.14
CA PRO A 229 -17.77 8.66 13.17
C PRO A 229 -17.00 9.99 13.14
N ALA A 230 -17.69 11.06 12.72
CA ALA A 230 -17.15 12.41 12.60
C ALA A 230 -16.13 12.73 13.71
N PRO A 231 -14.98 13.37 13.39
CA PRO A 231 -13.93 13.62 14.35
C PRO A 231 -14.54 14.23 15.61
N ARG A 232 -14.42 13.50 16.73
CA ARG A 232 -14.79 14.05 18.03
C ARG A 232 -13.97 15.31 18.23
N THR A 233 -14.66 16.43 18.37
CA THR A 233 -14.04 17.76 18.55
C THR A 233 -13.55 17.97 19.99
N SER A 234 -13.91 17.07 20.90
CA SER A 234 -13.49 17.10 22.30
C SER A 234 -13.10 15.71 22.81
N PRO A 235 -12.13 15.64 23.75
CA PRO A 235 -11.80 14.40 24.45
C PRO A 235 -13.00 13.79 25.19
N PRO A 236 -13.12 12.45 25.30
CA PRO A 236 -14.14 11.82 26.14
C PRO A 236 -14.01 12.24 27.62
N PRO A 237 -15.12 12.23 28.39
CA PRO A 237 -15.07 12.38 29.84
C PRO A 237 -14.10 11.37 30.49
N GLY A 238 -13.36 11.83 31.50
CA GLY A 238 -12.36 11.01 32.20
C GLY A 238 -11.04 10.82 31.45
N SER A 239 -10.90 11.37 30.23
CA SER A 239 -9.62 11.33 29.52
C SER A 239 -8.54 12.17 30.22
N PRO A 240 -7.26 11.80 30.04
CA PRO A 240 -6.13 12.57 30.56
C PRO A 240 -5.81 13.76 29.64
N SER A 241 -6.82 14.58 29.36
CA SER A 241 -6.76 15.71 28.41
C SER A 241 -5.77 16.82 28.81
N HIS A 242 -5.37 16.85 30.09
CA HIS A 242 -4.29 17.68 30.61
C HIS A 242 -2.89 17.27 30.11
N LEU A 243 -2.74 16.07 29.54
CA LEU A 243 -1.45 15.59 29.01
C LEU A 243 -1.20 16.13 27.60
N ASN A 244 0.05 16.51 27.35
CA ASN A 244 0.48 16.97 26.04
C ASN A 244 0.32 15.90 24.94
N ARG A 245 0.41 14.60 25.28
CA ARG A 245 0.28 13.51 24.31
C ARG A 245 -0.32 12.26 24.94
N TRP A 246 -1.39 11.73 24.33
CA TRP A 246 -2.04 10.50 24.79
C TRP A 246 -2.81 9.81 23.66
N ILE A 247 -3.13 8.53 23.87
CA ILE A 247 -3.88 7.67 22.94
C ILE A 247 -5.21 7.31 23.58
N GLU A 248 -6.29 7.40 22.83
CA GLU A 248 -7.61 6.89 23.18
C GLU A 248 -7.87 5.59 22.41
N VAL A 249 -8.45 4.59 23.06
CA VAL A 249 -9.06 3.42 22.41
C VAL A 249 -10.52 3.31 22.86
N ASP A 250 -11.43 3.55 21.93
CA ASP A 250 -12.87 3.45 22.10
C ASP A 250 -13.32 2.05 21.67
N LEU A 251 -13.57 1.19 22.67
CA LEU A 251 -13.97 -0.20 22.44
C LEU A 251 -15.36 -0.28 21.82
N THR A 252 -16.27 0.65 22.13
CA THR A 252 -17.64 0.63 21.58
C THR A 252 -17.62 0.88 20.08
N ASN A 253 -16.83 1.87 19.63
CA ASN A 253 -16.77 2.27 18.23
C ASN A 253 -15.62 1.61 17.45
N GLN A 254 -14.85 0.73 18.09
CA GLN A 254 -13.65 0.08 17.51
C GLN A 254 -12.72 1.11 16.87
N GLN A 255 -12.38 2.16 17.61
CA GLN A 255 -11.58 3.26 17.10
C GLN A 255 -10.43 3.62 18.04
N LEU A 256 -9.28 3.97 17.47
CA LEU A 256 -8.15 4.54 18.18
C LEU A 256 -7.96 5.98 17.72
N ARG A 257 -7.76 6.90 18.67
CA ARG A 257 -7.45 8.31 18.40
C ARG A 257 -6.17 8.72 19.11
N ALA A 258 -5.37 9.55 18.46
CA ALA A 258 -4.18 10.13 19.06
C ALA A 258 -4.40 11.62 19.30
N TRP A 259 -4.05 12.09 20.49
CA TRP A 259 -4.38 13.43 20.97
C TRP A 259 -3.13 14.20 21.39
N GLN A 260 -3.08 15.49 21.01
CA GLN A 260 -2.15 16.47 21.57
C GLN A 260 -2.96 17.46 22.44
N GLY A 261 -2.88 17.30 23.76
CA GLY A 261 -3.82 17.96 24.68
C GLY A 261 -5.27 17.61 24.32
N ASN A 262 -6.03 18.62 23.90
CA ASN A 262 -7.43 18.49 23.49
C ASN A 262 -7.62 18.38 21.97
N GLN A 263 -6.55 18.46 21.18
CA GLN A 263 -6.63 18.38 19.74
C GLN A 263 -6.38 16.95 19.27
N MET A 264 -7.37 16.35 18.61
CA MET A 264 -7.17 15.08 17.93
C MET A 264 -6.25 15.31 16.73
N VAL A 265 -5.13 14.58 16.67
CA VAL A 265 -4.13 14.68 15.59
C VAL A 265 -4.13 13.46 14.68
N TYR A 266 -4.80 12.37 15.08
CA TYR A 266 -4.87 11.15 14.31
C TYR A 266 -6.04 10.26 14.74
N SER A 267 -6.57 9.45 13.81
CA SER A 267 -7.56 8.41 14.10
C SER A 267 -7.38 7.21 13.17
N ALA A 268 -7.70 6.01 13.66
CA ALA A 268 -7.78 4.77 12.88
C ALA A 268 -8.86 3.84 13.43
N ILE A 269 -9.49 3.04 12.56
CA ILE A 269 -10.29 1.89 13.02
C ILE A 269 -9.33 0.82 13.53
N VAL A 270 -9.72 0.18 14.64
CA VAL A 270 -9.01 -0.95 15.23
C VAL A 270 -9.82 -2.24 15.15
N ALA A 271 -9.15 -3.35 15.38
CA ALA A 271 -9.77 -4.62 15.75
C ALA A 271 -9.29 -5.01 17.15
N THR A 272 -10.19 -4.94 18.14
CA THR A 272 -9.86 -5.25 19.54
C THR A 272 -10.20 -6.70 19.89
N GLY A 273 -10.02 -7.06 21.16
CA GLY A 273 -10.18 -8.41 21.68
C GLY A 273 -11.58 -8.98 21.51
N ARG A 274 -11.64 -10.27 21.21
CA ARG A 274 -12.88 -11.05 21.11
C ARG A 274 -13.49 -11.29 22.50
N PRO A 275 -14.76 -11.74 22.61
CA PRO A 275 -15.41 -11.92 23.91
C PRO A 275 -14.67 -12.82 24.91
N LEU A 276 -14.04 -13.90 24.43
CA LEU A 276 -13.25 -14.81 25.27
C LEU A 276 -11.79 -14.35 25.50
N THR A 277 -11.36 -13.27 24.85
CA THR A 277 -10.03 -12.64 25.00
C THR A 277 -10.14 -11.11 24.89
N PRO A 278 -10.88 -10.45 25.81
CA PRO A 278 -11.26 -9.06 25.64
C PRO A 278 -10.06 -8.12 25.82
N THR A 279 -10.10 -6.99 25.12
CA THR A 279 -9.27 -5.82 25.45
C THR A 279 -9.90 -5.13 26.66
N LEU A 280 -9.12 -4.94 27.72
CA LEU A 280 -9.63 -4.42 28.98
C LEU A 280 -9.63 -2.88 29.00
N PRO A 281 -10.73 -2.24 29.41
CA PRO A 281 -10.76 -0.79 29.62
C PRO A 281 -9.88 -0.40 30.83
N GLY A 282 -9.32 0.80 30.80
CA GLY A 282 -8.42 1.30 31.83
C GLY A 282 -7.49 2.41 31.31
N THR A 283 -6.66 2.92 32.21
CA THR A 283 -5.59 3.86 31.85
C THR A 283 -4.25 3.16 32.03
N PHE A 284 -3.47 3.11 30.95
CA PHE A 284 -2.20 2.40 30.87
C PHE A 284 -1.11 3.33 30.37
N GLN A 285 0.12 2.86 30.39
CA GLN A 285 1.26 3.54 29.77
C GLN A 285 2.04 2.57 28.89
N VAL A 286 2.51 3.06 27.75
CA VAL A 286 3.45 2.30 26.92
C VAL A 286 4.72 2.04 27.73
N TYR A 287 5.00 0.78 28.07
CA TYR A 287 6.21 0.43 28.84
C TYR A 287 7.31 -0.16 27.96
N ARG A 288 6.99 -0.68 26.77
CA ARG A 288 7.97 -1.24 25.82
C ARG A 288 7.54 -1.00 24.38
N LYS A 289 8.51 -0.63 23.54
CA LYS A 289 8.34 -0.44 22.10
C LYS A 289 9.26 -1.37 21.33
N LEU A 290 8.73 -2.05 20.32
CA LEU A 290 9.52 -2.83 19.38
C LEU A 290 9.10 -2.55 17.94
N ARG A 291 10.08 -2.38 17.05
CA ARG A 291 9.79 -2.21 15.62
C ARG A 291 9.19 -3.49 15.01
N TYR A 292 9.61 -4.65 15.48
CA TYR A 292 9.05 -5.96 15.16
C TYR A 292 9.11 -6.87 16.40
N ASP A 293 8.12 -7.74 16.58
CA ASP A 293 8.16 -8.83 17.56
C ASP A 293 7.52 -10.11 16.98
N ASP A 294 7.95 -11.26 17.46
CA ASP A 294 7.32 -12.55 17.15
C ASP A 294 6.26 -12.85 18.20
N MET A 295 4.98 -12.78 17.83
CA MET A 295 3.88 -12.99 18.77
C MET A 295 3.34 -14.41 18.69
N ARG A 296 3.47 -15.14 19.81
CA ARG A 296 2.98 -16.51 19.97
C ARG A 296 2.05 -16.57 21.18
N GLY A 297 1.03 -17.41 21.10
CA GLY A 297 0.08 -17.57 22.19
C GLY A 297 -0.98 -18.61 21.89
N TRP A 298 -1.99 -18.65 22.75
CA TRP A 298 -3.14 -19.54 22.64
C TRP A 298 -4.40 -18.79 23.07
N THR A 299 -5.51 -18.98 22.36
CA THR A 299 -6.82 -18.46 22.77
C THR A 299 -7.85 -19.58 22.90
N PRO A 300 -8.80 -19.49 23.85
CA PRO A 300 -9.82 -20.52 24.06
C PRO A 300 -10.65 -20.84 22.82
N ASP A 301 -10.84 -19.87 21.94
CA ASP A 301 -11.75 -19.93 20.80
C ASP A 301 -11.07 -20.23 19.46
N ARG A 302 -9.74 -20.08 19.34
CA ARG A 302 -8.99 -20.32 18.09
C ARG A 302 -7.70 -21.13 18.27
N GLY A 303 -7.40 -21.58 19.49
CA GLY A 303 -6.21 -22.38 19.77
C GLY A 303 -4.90 -21.58 19.67
N SER A 304 -3.80 -22.27 19.37
CA SER A 304 -2.47 -21.68 19.31
C SER A 304 -2.26 -20.83 18.06
N TYR A 305 -1.52 -19.72 18.18
CA TYR A 305 -1.07 -18.90 17.06
C TYR A 305 0.43 -18.62 17.13
N ASN A 306 1.04 -18.40 15.95
CA ASN A 306 2.42 -17.95 15.79
C ASN A 306 2.50 -16.93 14.65
N LEU A 307 2.76 -15.68 15.01
CA LEU A 307 2.76 -14.53 14.11
C LEU A 307 4.16 -13.92 14.11
N PRO A 308 5.02 -14.25 13.14
CA PRO A 308 6.36 -13.70 13.08
C PRO A 308 6.36 -12.25 12.58
N ASN A 309 7.34 -11.46 13.03
CA ASN A 309 7.57 -10.09 12.55
C ASN A 309 6.35 -9.16 12.62
N VAL A 310 5.56 -9.23 13.69
CA VAL A 310 4.46 -8.30 13.96
C VAL A 310 5.04 -6.88 14.10
N PRO A 311 4.66 -5.92 13.23
CA PRO A 311 5.34 -4.64 13.18
C PRO A 311 4.76 -3.63 14.19
N HIS A 312 5.60 -2.68 14.59
CA HIS A 312 5.22 -1.46 15.31
C HIS A 312 4.48 -1.71 16.63
N VAL A 313 5.09 -2.50 17.51
CA VAL A 313 4.49 -3.00 18.75
C VAL A 313 4.69 -2.03 19.90
N LEU A 314 3.59 -1.64 20.54
CA LEU A 314 3.54 -0.84 21.77
C LEU A 314 2.89 -1.67 22.89
N TYR A 315 3.70 -2.26 23.76
CA TYR A 315 3.19 -2.97 24.94
C TYR A 315 2.77 -1.98 26.02
N TYR A 316 1.59 -2.22 26.62
CA TYR A 316 1.01 -1.34 27.64
C TYR A 316 0.52 -2.06 28.89
N ASP A 317 0.27 -3.37 28.82
CA ASP A 317 0.02 -4.22 29.99
C ASP A 317 0.37 -5.68 29.68
N ARG A 318 1.39 -6.25 30.32
CA ARG A 318 1.79 -7.65 30.13
C ARG A 318 1.89 -8.07 28.65
N GLY A 319 0.97 -8.90 28.15
CA GLY A 319 0.92 -9.33 26.75
C GLY A 319 0.11 -8.42 25.81
N TYR A 320 -0.61 -7.45 26.37
CA TYR A 320 -1.45 -6.52 25.61
C TYR A 320 -0.61 -5.44 24.93
N ALA A 321 -0.83 -5.31 23.62
CA ALA A 321 -0.14 -4.33 22.80
C ALA A 321 -1.06 -3.66 21.77
N ILE A 322 -0.68 -2.47 21.35
CA ILE A 322 -1.13 -1.86 20.08
C ILE A 322 -0.08 -2.23 19.04
N HIS A 323 -0.47 -2.81 17.89
CA HIS A 323 0.48 -3.20 16.85
C HIS A 323 -0.14 -3.28 15.46
N GLY A 324 0.71 -3.41 14.44
CA GLY A 324 0.28 -3.63 13.07
C GLY A 324 -0.13 -5.07 12.82
N THR A 325 -1.12 -5.26 11.94
CA THR A 325 -1.70 -6.56 11.64
C THR A 325 -1.72 -6.79 10.13
N TYR A 326 -0.88 -7.72 9.67
CA TYR A 326 -0.78 -8.08 8.24
C TYR A 326 -1.67 -9.28 7.86
N TRP A 327 -2.12 -10.06 8.85
CA TRP A 327 -2.82 -11.34 8.63
C TRP A 327 -4.35 -11.21 8.49
N HIS A 328 -4.93 -10.03 8.76
CA HIS A 328 -6.33 -9.75 8.47
C HIS A 328 -6.58 -8.25 8.24
N ALA A 329 -7.68 -7.93 7.55
CA ALA A 329 -8.14 -6.56 7.33
C ALA A 329 -9.50 -6.24 7.99
N GLN A 330 -9.94 -7.08 8.94
CA GLN A 330 -11.26 -6.99 9.60
C GLN A 330 -11.32 -5.90 10.69
N PHE A 331 -10.83 -4.70 10.40
CA PHE A 331 -10.89 -3.55 11.29
C PHE A 331 -12.35 -3.08 11.45
N GLY A 332 -12.73 -2.69 12.67
CA GLY A 332 -14.10 -2.24 13.01
C GLY A 332 -14.94 -3.36 13.62
N ARG A 333 -14.33 -4.53 13.79
CA ARG A 333 -14.89 -5.71 14.42
C ARG A 333 -13.90 -6.26 15.44
N VAL A 334 -14.42 -6.92 16.47
CA VAL A 334 -13.57 -7.65 17.42
C VAL A 334 -12.92 -8.86 16.74
N GLN A 335 -11.60 -8.99 16.79
CA GLN A 335 -10.86 -10.06 16.12
C GLN A 335 -9.61 -10.54 16.87
N SER A 336 -9.03 -9.71 17.75
CA SER A 336 -7.73 -10.00 18.32
C SER A 336 -7.81 -10.99 19.49
N ALA A 337 -6.64 -11.40 19.98
CA ALA A 337 -6.45 -12.15 21.22
C ALA A 337 -6.32 -11.25 22.46
N GLY A 338 -6.80 -10.01 22.38
CA GLY A 338 -6.71 -9.00 23.45
C GLY A 338 -6.00 -7.72 23.00
N CYS A 339 -5.06 -7.82 22.05
CA CYS A 339 -4.35 -6.67 21.47
C CYS A 339 -5.28 -5.69 20.75
N VAL A 340 -4.77 -4.49 20.48
CA VAL A 340 -5.42 -3.51 19.63
C VAL A 340 -4.77 -3.56 18.24
N ASN A 341 -5.43 -4.24 17.31
CA ASN A 341 -4.92 -4.45 15.96
C ASN A 341 -5.16 -3.22 15.08
N LEU A 342 -4.12 -2.77 14.39
CA LEU A 342 -4.14 -1.67 13.43
C LEU A 342 -3.66 -2.13 12.05
N ALA A 343 -4.05 -1.42 11.00
CA ALA A 343 -3.37 -1.60 9.71
C ALA A 343 -1.88 -1.25 9.87
N PRO A 344 -0.94 -1.91 9.16
CA PRO A 344 0.49 -1.70 9.37
C PRO A 344 0.94 -0.24 9.26
N ALA A 345 0.31 0.54 8.38
CA ALA A 345 0.58 1.96 8.19
C ALA A 345 0.06 2.84 9.35
N ASP A 346 -1.06 2.46 9.97
CA ASP A 346 -1.62 3.13 11.15
C ASP A 346 -0.77 2.83 12.38
N ALA A 347 -0.38 1.57 12.54
CA ALA A 347 0.54 1.16 13.60
C ALA A 347 1.88 1.88 13.50
N ALA A 348 2.44 2.05 12.29
CA ALA A 348 3.66 2.81 12.08
C ALA A 348 3.53 4.27 12.55
N TRP A 349 2.40 4.91 12.24
CA TRP A 349 2.14 6.29 12.65
C TRP A 349 2.02 6.39 14.18
N ILE A 350 1.20 5.52 14.79
CA ILE A 350 1.01 5.47 16.24
C ILE A 350 2.31 5.14 16.97
N TYR A 351 3.12 4.25 16.40
CA TYR A 351 4.43 3.92 16.93
C TYR A 351 5.39 5.11 16.91
N ASN A 352 5.39 5.93 15.85
CA ASN A 352 6.24 7.11 15.81
C ASN A 352 5.71 8.25 16.70
N PHE A 353 4.38 8.33 16.86
CA PHE A 353 3.73 9.29 17.75
C PHE A 353 4.00 9.00 19.23
N ALA A 354 3.87 7.74 19.65
CA ALA A 354 3.98 7.36 21.05
C ALA A 354 5.44 7.15 21.49
N GLY A 355 5.83 7.72 22.63
CA GLY A 355 7.04 7.34 23.35
C GLY A 355 6.75 6.29 24.42
N ILE A 356 7.81 5.73 25.05
CA ILE A 356 7.65 5.07 26.35
C ILE A 356 7.07 6.09 27.34
N GLY A 357 6.11 5.68 28.16
CA GLY A 357 5.35 6.54 29.08
C GLY A 357 4.15 7.24 28.46
N THR A 358 3.92 7.16 27.14
CA THR A 358 2.70 7.71 26.53
C THR A 358 1.47 7.02 27.12
N THR A 359 0.53 7.82 27.62
CA THR A 359 -0.69 7.32 28.26
C THR A 359 -1.66 6.78 27.21
N ILE A 360 -2.24 5.62 27.49
CA ILE A 360 -3.29 4.97 26.69
C ILE A 360 -4.56 4.89 27.56
N TYR A 361 -5.61 5.56 27.13
CA TYR A 361 -6.92 5.56 27.75
C TYR A 361 -7.88 4.68 26.96
N ILE A 362 -8.22 3.52 27.49
CA ILE A 362 -9.13 2.54 26.88
C ILE A 362 -10.48 2.61 27.61
N HIS A 363 -11.57 2.80 26.86
CA HIS A 363 -12.91 2.95 27.44
C HIS A 363 -13.99 2.32 26.55
N GLY A 364 -15.21 2.24 27.06
CA GLY A 364 -16.35 1.64 26.38
C GLY A 364 -16.43 0.11 26.55
N ARG A 365 -17.28 -0.54 25.75
CA ARG A 365 -17.44 -2.00 25.72
C ARG A 365 -17.42 -2.50 24.30
N ALA A 366 -16.69 -3.58 24.03
CA ALA A 366 -16.55 -4.09 22.68
C ALA A 366 -17.88 -4.75 22.21
N PRO A 367 -18.23 -4.68 20.91
CA PRO A 367 -19.44 -5.32 20.41
C PRO A 367 -19.47 -6.83 20.70
N GLY A 368 -20.57 -7.29 21.29
CA GLY A 368 -20.74 -8.71 21.65
C GLY A 368 -20.05 -9.14 22.95
N THR A 369 -19.68 -8.19 23.83
CA THR A 369 -19.07 -8.43 25.16
C THR A 369 -19.88 -7.84 26.30
#